data_AF-A0AAU9MCZ5-F1
#
_entry.id   AF-A0AAU9MCZ5-F1
#
_cell.length_a   1.000
_cell.length_b   1.000
_cell.length_c   1.000
_cell.angle_alpha   90.00
_cell.angle_beta   90.00
_cell.angle_gamma   90.00
#
_symmetry.space_group_name_H-M   'P 1'
#
loop_
_entity.id
_entity.type
_entity.pdbx_description
1 polymer ?
#
loop_
_entity_poly.entity_id
_entity_poly.type
_entity_poly.pdbx_seq_one_letter_code
_entity_poly.pdbx_strand_id
1 'polypeptide(L)'
;MLTAQQLEPTITSVEMLRNMNATVGYCNGSFINHYLKDVLGFKSIKIKSYNSTPQYAQALNRGEIAAIFLEVPVAKVFLAQYCKSFVRTGETFKVGGFGFAFPREFSWLSEANKALMTASESGKLKKLEDTFLTSEKCVDDDESFPNEYESLSPQSFSTLFVLTGGTSTVCLVVYILKRIGRRLVRRM
;
A
#
# COMPACT_ATOMS: atom_id res chain seq x y z
N MET A 1 -8.45 18.95 11.42
CA MET A 1 -7.32 18.06 11.07
C MET A 1 -7.85 17.12 9.99
N LEU A 2 -7.53 17.36 8.72
CA LEU A 2 -7.89 16.45 7.63
C LEU A 2 -6.81 15.38 7.57
N THR A 3 -7.17 14.14 7.86
CA THR A 3 -6.29 12.98 7.70
C THR A 3 -5.99 12.81 6.21
N ALA A 4 -4.71 12.78 5.84
CA ALA A 4 -4.27 12.43 4.49
C ALA A 4 -4.91 11.09 4.08
N GLN A 5 -5.34 10.97 2.82
CA GLN A 5 -5.91 9.72 2.30
C GLN A 5 -4.92 8.58 2.55
N GLN A 6 -5.35 7.59 3.33
CA GLN A 6 -4.69 6.29 3.31
C GLN A 6 -4.82 5.75 1.88
N LEU A 7 -3.83 4.97 1.42
CA LEU A 7 -3.92 4.23 0.17
C LEU A 7 -5.17 3.35 0.20
N GLU A 8 -6.28 3.83 -0.33
CA GLU A 8 -7.48 3.03 -0.46
C GLU A 8 -7.24 2.03 -1.60
N PRO A 9 -7.31 0.73 -1.33
CA PRO A 9 -7.01 -0.26 -2.34
C PRO A 9 -8.08 -0.23 -3.44
N THR A 10 -7.67 0.10 -4.66
CA THR A 10 -8.57 0.12 -5.83
C THR A 10 -9.17 -1.26 -6.14
N ILE A 11 -8.42 -2.32 -5.83
CA ILE A 11 -8.88 -3.71 -5.93
C ILE A 11 -9.19 -4.20 -4.52
N THR A 12 -10.42 -4.65 -4.27
CA THR A 12 -10.84 -5.08 -2.93
C THR A 12 -10.99 -6.61 -2.79
N SER A 13 -11.13 -7.34 -3.90
CA SER A 13 -11.33 -8.79 -3.87
C SER A 13 -10.76 -9.50 -5.10
N VAL A 14 -10.57 -10.81 -4.96
CA VAL A 14 -10.17 -11.68 -6.08
C VAL A 14 -11.27 -11.79 -7.13
N GLU A 15 -12.53 -11.72 -6.72
CA GLU A 15 -13.68 -11.73 -7.64
C GLU A 15 -13.66 -10.50 -8.56
N MET A 16 -13.29 -9.33 -8.04
CA MET A 16 -13.11 -8.12 -8.84
C MET A 16 -12.02 -8.32 -9.91
N LEU A 17 -10.87 -8.90 -9.54
CA LEU A 17 -9.79 -9.22 -10.48
C LEU A 17 -10.25 -10.17 -11.60
N ARG A 18 -11.09 -11.16 -11.26
CA ARG A 18 -11.66 -12.10 -12.23
C ARG A 18 -12.66 -11.42 -13.17
N ASN A 19 -13.57 -10.62 -12.62
CA ASN A 19 -14.61 -9.93 -13.39
C ASN A 19 -14.00 -8.90 -14.36
N MET A 20 -12.90 -8.26 -13.96
CA MET A 20 -12.14 -7.34 -14.81
C MET A 20 -11.22 -8.05 -15.82
N ASN A 21 -11.13 -9.39 -15.77
CA ASN A 21 -10.19 -10.18 -16.56
C ASN A 21 -8.74 -9.64 -16.45
N ALA A 22 -8.38 -9.24 -15.23
CA ALA A 22 -7.12 -8.57 -14.91
C ALA A 22 -5.94 -9.52 -15.04
N THR A 23 -4.77 -8.97 -15.37
CA THR A 23 -3.51 -9.72 -15.32
C THR A 23 -2.97 -9.67 -13.90
N VAL A 24 -2.54 -10.81 -13.35
CA VAL A 24 -2.04 -10.95 -11.99
C VAL A 24 -0.64 -11.55 -11.97
N GLY A 25 0.16 -11.15 -10.98
CA GLY A 25 1.53 -11.63 -10.78
C GLY A 25 1.63 -12.70 -9.70
N TYR A 26 2.72 -13.46 -9.71
CA TYR A 26 3.16 -14.31 -8.60
C TYR A 26 4.69 -14.47 -8.57
N CYS A 27 5.24 -14.92 -7.44
CA CYS A 27 6.65 -15.25 -7.30
C CYS A 27 6.98 -16.56 -8.05
N ASN A 28 7.97 -16.55 -8.95
CA ASN A 28 8.37 -17.73 -9.71
C ASN A 28 8.88 -18.86 -8.78
N GLY A 29 8.65 -20.10 -9.20
CA GLY A 29 8.98 -21.28 -8.41
C GLY A 29 8.03 -21.55 -7.24
N SER A 30 6.97 -20.74 -7.05
CA SER A 30 5.97 -20.99 -6.02
C SER A 30 4.80 -21.85 -6.50
N PHE A 31 4.10 -22.46 -5.54
CA PHE A 31 2.86 -23.21 -5.78
C PHE A 31 1.70 -22.31 -6.23
N ILE A 32 1.85 -20.98 -6.11
CA ILE A 32 0.78 -20.00 -6.35
C ILE A 32 0.29 -20.07 -7.80
N ASN A 33 1.15 -20.41 -8.77
CA ASN A 33 0.72 -20.60 -10.17
C ASN A 33 -0.41 -21.62 -10.30
N HIS A 34 -0.24 -22.77 -9.65
CA HIS A 34 -1.25 -23.84 -9.64
C HIS A 34 -2.48 -23.39 -8.88
N TYR A 35 -2.31 -22.75 -7.72
CA TYR A 35 -3.44 -22.25 -6.93
C TYR A 35 -4.29 -21.23 -7.71
N LEU A 36 -3.66 -20.29 -8.42
CA LEU A 36 -4.33 -19.29 -9.23
C LEU A 36 -5.14 -19.92 -10.37
N LYS A 37 -4.61 -20.97 -11.02
CA LYS A 37 -5.28 -21.65 -12.13
C LYS A 37 -6.38 -22.59 -11.65
N ASP A 38 -6.01 -23.51 -10.77
CA ASP A 38 -6.82 -24.69 -10.45
C ASP A 38 -7.86 -24.39 -9.36
N VAL A 39 -7.58 -23.43 -8.47
CA VAL A 39 -8.48 -23.06 -7.36
C VAL A 39 -9.18 -21.72 -7.61
N LEU A 40 -8.42 -20.68 -7.98
CA LEU A 40 -9.01 -19.35 -8.20
C LEU A 40 -9.53 -19.14 -9.64
N GLY A 41 -9.25 -20.05 -10.57
CA GLY A 41 -9.82 -20.05 -11.92
C GLY A 41 -9.29 -18.93 -12.84
N PHE A 42 -8.09 -18.42 -12.60
CA PHE A 42 -7.44 -17.47 -13.52
C PHE A 42 -6.95 -18.17 -14.79
N LYS A 43 -7.13 -17.51 -15.95
CA LYS A 43 -6.61 -18.01 -17.23
C LYS A 43 -5.09 -17.93 -17.24
N SER A 44 -4.40 -18.96 -17.73
CA SER A 44 -2.93 -19.01 -17.81
C SER A 44 -2.30 -17.78 -18.48
N ILE A 45 -2.93 -17.23 -19.52
CA ILE A 45 -2.44 -16.03 -20.24
C ILE A 45 -2.52 -14.73 -19.41
N LYS A 46 -3.27 -14.75 -18.31
CA LYS A 46 -3.45 -13.63 -17.37
C LYS A 46 -2.58 -13.77 -16.12
N ILE A 47 -1.72 -14.78 -16.05
CA ILE A 47 -0.85 -15.03 -14.90
C ILE A 47 0.60 -14.82 -15.35
N LYS A 48 1.32 -13.96 -14.64
CA LYS A 48 2.73 -13.66 -14.92
C LYS A 48 3.62 -13.99 -13.71
N SER A 49 4.77 -14.58 -13.97
CA SER A 49 5.77 -14.91 -12.94
C SER A 49 6.86 -13.84 -12.88
N TYR A 50 7.33 -13.54 -11.68
CA TYR A 50 8.42 -12.60 -11.44
C TYR A 50 9.42 -13.20 -10.44
N ASN A 51 10.68 -12.76 -10.48
CA ASN A 51 11.75 -13.40 -9.68
C ASN A 51 12.28 -12.54 -8.52
N SER A 52 11.87 -11.27 -8.40
CA SER A 52 12.43 -10.37 -7.38
C SER A 52 11.47 -9.23 -7.00
N THR A 53 11.64 -8.68 -5.80
CA THR A 53 10.80 -7.58 -5.29
C THR A 53 10.80 -6.33 -6.17
N PRO A 54 11.91 -5.91 -6.82
CA PRO A 54 11.87 -4.75 -7.73
C PRO A 54 11.05 -5.01 -8.99
N GLN A 55 11.05 -6.25 -9.50
CA GLN A 55 10.20 -6.61 -10.64
C GLN A 55 8.71 -6.56 -10.28
N TYR A 56 8.35 -6.95 -9.05
CA TYR A 56 6.98 -6.86 -8.57
C TYR A 56 6.52 -5.40 -8.54
N ALA A 57 7.32 -4.53 -7.92
CA ALA A 57 7.03 -3.11 -7.82
C ALA A 57 6.92 -2.46 -9.21
N GLN A 58 7.86 -2.73 -10.11
CA GLN A 58 7.84 -2.21 -11.47
C GLN A 58 6.60 -2.66 -12.25
N ALA A 59 6.21 -3.93 -12.14
CA ALA A 59 5.04 -4.46 -12.84
C ALA A 59 3.73 -3.87 -12.31
N LEU A 60 3.62 -3.66 -10.99
CA LEU A 60 2.47 -2.99 -10.36
C LEU A 60 2.40 -1.51 -10.78
N ASN A 61 3.50 -0.77 -10.68
CA ASN A 61 3.55 0.66 -11.03
C ASN A 61 3.26 0.93 -12.52
N ARG A 62 3.66 0.02 -13.40
CA ARG A 62 3.36 0.12 -14.84
C ARG A 62 1.93 -0.30 -15.20
N GLY A 63 1.15 -0.79 -14.24
CA GLY A 63 -0.16 -1.38 -14.50
C GLY A 63 -0.08 -2.66 -15.36
N GLU A 64 1.09 -3.30 -15.45
CA GLU A 64 1.27 -4.54 -16.19
C GLU A 64 0.49 -5.69 -15.52
N ILE A 65 0.43 -5.65 -14.19
CA ILE A 65 -0.40 -6.50 -13.35
C ILE A 65 -1.23 -5.60 -12.42
N ALA A 66 -2.46 -6.03 -12.15
CA ALA A 66 -3.35 -5.33 -11.22
C ALA A 66 -3.09 -5.71 -9.75
N ALA A 67 -2.54 -6.90 -9.52
CA ALA A 67 -2.22 -7.42 -8.20
C ALA A 67 -1.14 -8.50 -8.30
N ILE A 68 -0.39 -8.70 -7.21
CA ILE A 68 0.56 -9.79 -7.07
C ILE A 68 0.15 -10.68 -5.89
N PHE A 69 0.15 -11.99 -6.10
CA PHE A 69 -0.11 -12.99 -5.06
C PHE A 69 1.23 -13.51 -4.53
N LEU A 70 1.42 -13.39 -3.22
CA LEU A 70 2.66 -13.74 -2.53
C LEU A 70 2.33 -14.51 -1.25
N GLU A 71 3.22 -15.38 -0.82
CA GLU A 71 3.17 -15.95 0.53
C GLU A 71 3.26 -14.82 1.57
N VAL A 72 2.53 -14.94 2.67
CA VAL A 72 2.43 -13.91 3.72
C VAL A 72 3.80 -13.36 4.18
N PRO A 73 4.83 -14.17 4.51
CA PRO A 73 6.13 -13.61 4.91
C PRO A 73 6.81 -12.83 3.78
N VAL A 74 6.70 -13.27 2.53
CA VAL A 74 7.25 -12.56 1.36
C VAL A 74 6.52 -11.24 1.15
N ALA A 75 5.20 -11.24 1.28
CA ALA A 75 4.37 -10.04 1.19
C ALA A 75 4.74 -9.01 2.29
N LYS A 76 5.00 -9.46 3.52
CA LYS A 76 5.41 -8.57 4.62
C LYS A 76 6.74 -7.89 4.34
N VAL A 77 7.74 -8.63 3.84
CA VAL A 77 9.04 -8.06 3.45
C VAL A 77 8.87 -7.07 2.30
N PHE A 78 8.10 -7.43 1.27
CA PHE A 78 7.81 -6.54 0.14
C PHE A 78 7.15 -5.22 0.59
N LEU A 79 6.16 -5.29 1.48
CA LEU A 79 5.49 -4.10 2.01
C LEU A 79 6.36 -3.29 2.97
N ALA A 80 7.29 -3.91 3.69
CA ALA A 80 8.28 -3.18 4.49
C ALA A 80 9.25 -2.41 3.58
N GLN A 81 9.67 -3.02 2.47
CA GLN A 81 10.55 -2.41 1.48
C GLN A 81 9.86 -1.28 0.69
N TYR A 82 8.60 -1.43 0.32
CA TYR A 82 7.83 -0.46 -0.49
C TYR A 82 6.64 0.13 0.29
N CYS A 83 6.91 0.59 1.52
CA CYS A 83 5.89 0.93 2.50
C CYS A 83 4.96 2.09 2.14
N LYS A 84 5.34 2.91 1.15
CA LYS A 84 4.57 4.09 0.69
C LYS A 84 3.82 3.86 -0.63
N SER A 85 4.18 2.81 -1.37
CA SER A 85 3.66 2.59 -2.74
C SER A 85 2.60 1.51 -2.83
N PHE A 86 2.64 0.51 -1.95
CA PHE A 86 1.76 -0.65 -2.06
C PHE A 86 1.08 -0.98 -0.74
N VAL A 87 -0.10 -1.60 -0.86
CA VAL A 87 -0.91 -2.04 0.27
C VAL A 87 -1.40 -3.47 0.01
N ARG A 88 -1.53 -4.24 1.09
CA ARG A 88 -2.20 -5.54 1.02
C ARG A 88 -3.71 -5.32 0.90
N THR A 89 -4.34 -6.01 -0.03
CA THR A 89 -5.80 -5.99 -0.20
C THR A 89 -6.38 -7.40 -0.27
N GLY A 90 -7.68 -7.50 -0.02
CA GLY A 90 -8.43 -8.74 -0.09
C GLY A 90 -8.17 -9.70 1.08
N GLU A 91 -8.72 -10.90 0.92
CA GLU A 91 -8.58 -11.98 1.88
C GLU A 91 -7.22 -12.67 1.81
N THR A 92 -6.78 -13.22 2.94
CA THR A 92 -5.59 -14.08 2.99
C THR A 92 -6.01 -15.52 2.81
N PHE A 93 -5.55 -16.16 1.73
CA PHE A 93 -5.81 -17.58 1.50
C PHE A 93 -4.97 -18.45 2.43
N LYS A 94 -5.63 -19.35 3.15
CA LYS A 94 -4.95 -20.36 3.97
C LYS A 94 -4.56 -21.55 3.10
N VAL A 95 -3.31 -21.58 2.68
CA VAL A 95 -2.71 -22.63 1.86
C VAL A 95 -1.46 -23.17 2.55
N GLY A 96 -1.64 -24.27 3.28
CA GLY A 96 -0.54 -24.99 3.94
C GLY A 96 0.34 -24.12 4.86
N GLY A 97 1.63 -24.47 4.92
CA GLY A 97 2.64 -23.75 5.70
C GLY A 97 4.06 -24.14 5.30
N PHE A 98 5.03 -23.43 5.85
CA PHE A 98 6.46 -23.75 5.67
C PHE A 98 6.88 -24.90 6.60
N GLY A 99 7.84 -25.70 6.14
CA GLY A 99 8.37 -26.83 6.90
C GLY A 99 9.80 -27.16 6.50
N PHE A 100 10.45 -27.97 7.34
CA PHE A 100 11.78 -28.50 7.06
C PHE A 100 11.65 -29.89 6.43
N ALA A 101 12.46 -30.16 5.41
CA ALA A 101 12.51 -31.46 4.75
C ALA A 101 13.74 -32.23 5.21
N PHE A 102 13.54 -33.49 5.60
CA PHE A 102 14.60 -34.41 6.02
C PHE A 102 14.52 -35.72 5.21
N PRO A 103 15.64 -36.43 5.05
CA PRO A 103 15.61 -37.81 4.52
C PRO A 103 14.70 -38.72 5.36
N ARG A 104 14.13 -39.76 4.74
CA ARG A 104 13.17 -40.66 5.41
C ARG A 104 13.71 -41.29 6.69
N GLU A 105 15.00 -41.61 6.73
CA GLU A 105 15.65 -42.28 7.86
C GLU A 105 16.45 -41.30 8.74
N PHE A 106 16.00 -40.05 8.84
CA PHE A 106 16.66 -39.06 9.68
C PHE A 106 16.47 -39.39 11.17
N SER A 107 17.56 -39.83 11.80
CA SER A 107 17.57 -40.32 13.18
C SER A 107 17.14 -39.31 14.24
N TRP A 108 17.18 -38.01 13.94
CA TRP A 108 16.85 -36.92 14.89
C TRP A 108 15.56 -36.17 14.55
N LEU A 109 14.64 -36.80 13.81
CA LEU A 109 13.39 -36.15 13.40
C LEU A 109 12.55 -35.70 14.61
N SER A 110 12.53 -36.51 15.68
CA SER A 110 11.80 -36.21 16.91
C SER A 110 12.37 -34.96 17.61
N GLU A 111 13.69 -34.88 17.71
CA GLU A 111 14.42 -33.79 18.32
C GLU A 111 14.27 -32.50 17.52
N ALA A 112 14.35 -32.59 16.19
CA ALA A 112 14.13 -31.46 15.29
C ALA A 112 12.71 -30.88 15.44
N ASN A 113 11.69 -31.76 15.47
CA ASN A 113 10.31 -31.34 15.68
C ASN A 113 10.10 -30.72 17.07
N LYS A 114 10.69 -31.30 18.11
CA LYS A 114 10.63 -30.75 19.47
C LYS A 114 11.30 -29.38 19.56
N ALA A 115 12.44 -29.20 18.90
CA ALA A 115 13.12 -27.91 18.82
C ALA A 115 12.28 -26.87 18.06
N LEU A 116 11.65 -27.27 16.96
CA LEU A 116 10.75 -26.41 16.19
C LEU A 116 9.52 -25.99 17.01
N MET A 117 8.87 -26.94 17.70
CA MET A 117 7.74 -26.64 18.59
C MET A 117 8.16 -25.64 19.67
N THR A 118 9.27 -25.92 20.34
CA THR A 118 9.82 -25.02 21.38
C THR A 118 10.07 -23.62 20.83
N ALA A 119 10.65 -23.50 19.64
CA ALA A 119 10.89 -22.20 18.99
C ALA A 119 9.58 -21.47 18.63
N SER A 120 8.55 -22.22 18.22
CA SER A 120 7.24 -21.67 17.85
C SER A 120 6.44 -21.19 19.07
N GLU A 121 6.50 -21.91 20.19
CA GLU A 121 5.78 -21.60 21.42
C GLU A 121 6.48 -20.52 22.25
N SER A 122 7.81 -20.42 22.17
CA SER A 122 8.57 -19.47 23.00
C SER A 122 8.50 -18.02 22.52
N GLY A 123 7.74 -17.71 21.46
CA GLY A 123 7.66 -16.36 20.87
C GLY A 123 8.93 -15.88 20.14
N LYS A 124 9.96 -16.72 20.06
CA LYS A 124 11.25 -16.37 19.40
C LYS A 124 11.07 -16.08 17.92
N LEU A 125 10.22 -16.86 17.24
CA LEU A 125 9.92 -16.65 15.81
C LEU A 125 9.32 -15.27 15.55
N LYS A 126 8.35 -14.84 16.37
CA LYS A 126 7.75 -13.51 16.25
C LYS A 126 8.78 -12.40 16.47
N LYS A 127 9.64 -12.55 17.49
CA LYS A 127 10.71 -11.57 17.75
C LYS A 127 11.70 -11.46 16.58
N LEU A 128 12.05 -12.60 15.96
CA LEU A 128 12.88 -12.61 14.76
C LEU A 128 12.18 -11.90 13.61
N GLU A 129 10.93 -12.25 13.33
CA GLU A 129 10.12 -11.61 12.29
C GLU A 129 10.08 -10.08 12.46
N ASP A 130 9.72 -9.61 13.66
CA ASP A 130 9.65 -8.17 13.95
C ASP A 130 11.02 -7.49 13.78
N THR A 131 12.11 -8.15 14.19
CA THR A 131 13.47 -7.62 14.04
C THR A 131 13.87 -7.51 12.56
N PHE A 132 13.58 -8.54 11.76
CA PHE A 132 13.89 -8.54 10.33
C PHE A 132 13.05 -7.50 9.58
N LEU A 133 11.74 -7.41 9.84
CA LEU A 133 10.88 -6.43 9.18
C LEU A 133 11.24 -4.99 9.56
N THR A 134 11.64 -4.73 10.81
CA THR A 134 12.08 -3.39 11.24
C THR A 134 13.43 -3.00 10.65
N SER A 135 14.28 -3.98 10.32
CA SER A 135 15.57 -3.72 9.68
C SER A 135 15.46 -3.32 8.21
N GLU A 136 14.31 -3.61 7.59
CA GLU A 136 14.06 -3.25 6.20
C GLU A 136 13.90 -1.74 6.06
N LYS A 137 14.67 -1.14 5.16
CA LYS A 137 14.56 0.29 4.87
C LYS A 137 13.47 0.49 3.82
N CYS A 138 12.46 1.29 4.17
CA CYS A 138 11.47 1.69 3.20
C CYS A 138 12.15 2.53 2.11
N VAL A 139 11.95 2.14 0.86
CA VAL A 139 12.43 2.85 -0.31
C VAL A 139 11.63 4.14 -0.43
N ASP A 140 12.32 5.28 -0.41
CA ASP A 140 11.72 6.56 -0.78
C ASP A 140 11.59 6.61 -2.30
N ASP A 141 10.35 6.58 -2.79
CA ASP A 141 10.01 6.65 -4.22
C ASP A 141 10.22 8.05 -4.83
N ASP A 142 11.28 8.75 -4.46
CA ASP A 142 11.61 10.06 -5.04
C ASP A 142 12.24 9.95 -6.45
N GLU A 143 12.66 8.76 -6.89
CA GLU A 143 13.45 8.61 -8.12
C GLU A 143 12.80 7.84 -9.28
N SER A 144 11.58 7.29 -9.17
CA SER A 144 11.06 6.49 -10.31
C SER A 144 9.70 6.87 -10.88
N PHE A 145 8.80 7.50 -10.13
CA PHE A 145 7.55 8.01 -10.69
C PHE A 145 7.11 9.20 -9.82
N PRO A 146 6.73 10.35 -10.40
CA PRO A 146 6.16 11.42 -9.61
C PRO A 146 4.84 10.90 -9.06
N ASN A 147 4.87 10.35 -7.85
CA ASN A 147 3.69 10.31 -7.02
C ASN A 147 3.30 11.78 -6.90
N GLU A 148 2.19 12.15 -7.54
CA GLU A 148 1.42 13.32 -7.14
C GLU A 148 1.03 13.04 -5.68
N TYR A 149 1.95 13.36 -4.78
CA TYR A 149 1.55 13.73 -3.44
C TYR A 149 0.60 14.89 -3.69
N GLU A 150 -0.71 14.61 -3.62
CA GLU A 150 -1.75 15.61 -3.38
C GLU A 150 -1.48 16.22 -2.00
N SER A 151 -0.31 16.83 -1.85
CA SER A 151 -0.04 17.80 -0.82
C SER A 151 -1.01 18.93 -1.12
N LEU A 152 -1.82 19.25 -0.13
CA LEU A 152 -2.72 20.38 -0.21
C LEU A 152 -1.90 21.66 -0.33
N SER A 153 -1.55 22.03 -1.56
CA SER A 153 -0.89 23.27 -1.88
C SER A 153 -1.83 24.44 -1.55
N PRO A 154 -1.32 25.61 -1.15
CA PRO A 154 -2.12 26.84 -1.04
C PRO A 154 -2.98 27.12 -2.29
N GLN A 155 -2.58 26.58 -3.45
CA GLN A 155 -3.30 26.64 -4.70
C GLN A 155 -4.66 25.91 -4.68
N SER A 156 -4.76 24.77 -3.99
CA SER A 156 -6.04 24.05 -3.82
C SER A 156 -7.07 24.85 -3.01
N PHE A 157 -6.61 25.81 -2.21
CA PHE A 157 -7.46 26.71 -1.43
C PHE A 157 -7.63 28.09 -2.06
N SER A 158 -7.17 28.30 -3.29
CA SER A 158 -7.19 29.62 -3.96
C SER A 158 -8.58 30.26 -3.94
N THR A 159 -9.64 29.50 -4.20
CA THR A 159 -11.02 29.98 -4.16
C THR A 159 -11.43 30.53 -2.79
N LEU A 160 -11.00 29.87 -1.69
CA LEU A 160 -11.28 30.30 -0.32
C LEU A 160 -10.51 31.58 0.03
N PHE A 161 -9.26 31.69 -0.42
CA PHE A 161 -8.46 32.92 -0.25
C PHE A 161 -9.08 34.10 -1.01
N VAL A 162 -9.54 33.90 -2.24
CA VAL A 162 -10.18 34.95 -3.05
C VAL A 162 -11.51 35.38 -2.41
N LEU A 163 -12.33 34.45 -1.92
CA LEU A 163 -13.60 34.76 -1.30
C LEU A 163 -13.43 35.57 0.00
N THR A 164 -12.56 35.11 0.89
CA THR A 164 -12.31 35.75 2.20
C THR A 164 -11.58 37.09 2.06
N GLY A 165 -10.59 37.16 1.16
CA GLY A 165 -9.91 38.40 0.81
C GLY A 165 -10.87 39.42 0.21
N GLY A 166 -11.63 39.01 -0.80
CA GLY A 166 -12.60 39.85 -1.51
C GLY A 166 -13.65 40.45 -0.57
N THR A 167 -14.31 39.61 0.24
CA THR A 167 -15.33 40.06 1.21
C THR A 167 -14.76 41.04 2.24
N SER A 168 -13.56 40.76 2.76
CA SER A 168 -12.88 41.66 3.70
C SER A 168 -12.57 43.02 3.07
N THR A 169 -12.03 43.05 1.85
CA THR A 169 -11.76 44.31 1.13
C THR A 169 -13.02 45.10 0.83
N VAL A 170 -14.10 44.44 0.38
CA VAL A 170 -15.38 45.12 0.09
C VAL A 170 -15.97 45.75 1.35
N CYS A 171 -15.99 45.02 2.46
CA CYS A 171 -16.44 45.55 3.75
C CYS A 171 -15.62 46.78 4.20
N LEU A 172 -14.29 46.73 4.03
CA LEU A 172 -13.39 47.81 4.41
C LEU A 172 -13.62 49.07 3.56
N VAL A 173 -13.81 48.91 2.24
CA VAL A 173 -14.12 50.01 1.31
C VAL A 173 -15.46 50.67 1.69
N VAL A 174 -16.52 49.88 1.91
CA VAL A 174 -17.84 50.39 2.33
C VAL A 174 -17.75 51.15 3.66
N TYR A 175 -16.98 50.64 4.62
CA TYR A 175 -16.76 51.30 5.91
C TYR A 175 -16.09 52.67 5.75
N ILE A 176 -15.03 52.76 4.93
CA ILE A 176 -14.33 54.03 4.69
C ILE A 176 -15.24 55.04 3.98
N LEU A 177 -16.00 54.63 2.96
CA LEU A 177 -16.96 55.50 2.27
C LEU A 177 -18.03 56.03 3.23
N LYS A 178 -18.63 55.16 4.06
CA LYS A 178 -19.58 55.58 5.11
C LYS A 178 -18.94 56.50 6.16
N ARG A 179 -17.66 56.32 6.48
CA ARG A 179 -16.95 57.14 7.47
C ARG A 179 -16.63 58.53 6.92
N ILE A 180 -16.24 58.63 5.65
CA ILE A 180 -15.98 59.90 4.98
C ILE A 180 -17.29 60.67 4.78
N GLY A 181 -18.35 60.01 4.30
CA GLY A 181 -19.68 60.63 4.18
C GLY A 181 -20.21 61.17 5.51
N ARG A 182 -20.08 60.40 6.60
CA ARG A 182 -20.46 60.87 7.94
C ARG A 182 -19.60 62.01 8.47
N ARG A 183 -18.32 62.10 8.08
CA ARG A 183 -17.44 63.23 8.46
C ARG A 183 -17.75 64.49 7.67
N LEU A 184 -18.12 64.37 6.39
CA LEU A 184 -18.52 65.51 5.55
C LEU A 184 -19.87 66.08 6.00
N VAL A 185 -20.85 65.23 6.32
CA VAL A 185 -22.17 65.66 6.83
C VAL A 185 -22.10 66.28 8.23
N ARG A 186 -21.09 65.95 9.05
CA ARG A 186 -20.86 66.58 10.37
C ARG A 186 -20.05 67.90 10.30
N ARG A 187 -19.48 68.25 9.15
CA ARG A 187 -18.70 69.48 8.94
C ARG A 187 -19.47 70.58 8.19
N MET A 188 -20.71 70.30 7.79
CA MET A 188 -21.67 71.23 7.20
C MET A 188 -22.74 71.53 8.24
#